data_AF-A0A0D5NQH2-F1
#
_entry.id   AF-A0A0D5NQH2-F1
#
_cell.length_a   1.000
_cell.length_b   1.000
_cell.length_c   1.000
_cell.angle_alpha   90.00
_cell.angle_beta   90.00
_cell.angle_gamma   90.00
#
_symmetry.space_group_name_H-M   'P 1'
#
loop_
_entity.id
_entity.type
_entity.pdbx_description
1 polymer ?
#
loop_
_entity_poly.entity_id
_entity_poly.type
_entity_poly.pdbx_seq_one_letter_code
_entity_poly.pdbx_strand_id
1 'polypeptide(L)' 'MDKKLHLQIERLRGQMVNEAMLHNTMLHQKVLHLSQRLDMLIVRVQAEQLASRAGGEEEATRG' A
#
# COMPACT_ATOMS: atom_id res chain seq x y z
N MET A 1 8.31 -2.61 8.36
CA MET A 1 6.92 -2.61 7.86
C MET A 1 6.05 -3.38 8.83
N ASP A 2 4.85 -2.90 9.11
CA ASP A 2 3.86 -3.62 9.91
C ASP A 2 3.53 -4.98 9.25
N LYS A 3 3.61 -6.07 10.02
CA LYS A 3 3.29 -7.44 9.54
C LYS A 3 1.86 -7.53 9.01
N LYS A 4 0.91 -6.78 9.60
CA LYS A 4 -0.49 -6.73 9.17
C LYS A 4 -0.64 -6.06 7.81
N LEU A 5 0.10 -4.97 7.58
CA LEU A 5 0.13 -4.27 6.30
C LEU A 5 0.73 -5.16 5.21
N HIS A 6 1.83 -5.86 5.51
CA HIS A 6 2.45 -6.78 4.55
C HIS A 6 1.48 -7.89 4.10
N LEU A 7 0.74 -8.49 5.05
CA LEU A 7 -0.30 -9.48 4.72
C LEU A 7 -1.44 -8.90 3.88
N GLN A 8 -1.84 -7.65 4.12
CA GLN A 8 -2.87 -6.99 3.31
C GLN A 8 -2.40 -6.74 1.87
N ILE A 9 -1.14 -6.33 1.70
CA ILE A 9 -0.53 -6.13 0.38
C ILE A 9 -0.46 -7.45 -0.40
N GLU A 10 0.04 -8.52 0.21
CA GLU A 10 0.12 -9.83 -0.45
C GLU A 10 -1.27 -10.38 -0.83
N ARG A 11 -2.28 -10.16 0.03
CA ARG A 11 -3.66 -10.54 -0.30
C ARG A 11 -4.19 -9.78 -1.51
N LEU A 12 -3.99 -8.46 -1.57
CA LEU A 12 -4.40 -7.63 -2.70
C LEU A 12 -3.68 -8.03 -3.99
N ARG A 13 -2.37 -8.28 -3.90
CA ARG A 13 -1.55 -8.75 -5.02
C ARG A 13 -2.05 -10.10 -5.54
N GLY A 14 -2.36 -11.04 -4.67
CA GLY A 14 -2.93 -12.34 -5.06
C GLY A 14 -4.27 -12.19 -5.78
N GLN A 15 -5.14 -11.29 -5.32
CA GLN A 15 -6.41 -10.99 -5.99
C GLN A 15 -6.20 -10.37 -7.39
N MET A 16 -5.26 -9.45 -7.54
CA MET A 16 -4.94 -8.83 -8.84
C MET A 16 -4.45 -9.87 -9.84
N VAL A 17 -3.50 -10.71 -9.42
CA VAL A 17 -2.93 -11.75 -10.29
C VAL A 17 -4.02 -12.74 -10.70
N ASN A 18 -4.84 -13.20 -9.77
CA ASN A 18 -5.91 -14.14 -10.08
C ASN A 18 -6.93 -13.55 -11.08
N GLU A 19 -7.41 -12.32 -10.83
CA GLU A 19 -8.35 -11.65 -11.74
C GLU A 19 -7.73 -11.38 -13.12
N ALA A 20 -6.45 -11.01 -13.18
CA ALA A 20 -5.77 -10.79 -14.45
C ALA A 20 -5.57 -12.09 -15.24
N MET A 21 -5.28 -13.21 -14.55
CA MET A 21 -5.19 -14.52 -15.17
C MET A 21 -6.56 -15.02 -15.65
N LEU A 22 -7.60 -14.85 -14.84
CA LEU A 22 -8.98 -15.24 -15.20
C LEU A 22 -9.48 -14.51 -16.44
N HIS A 23 -9.18 -13.23 -16.58
CA HIS A 23 -9.63 -12.41 -17.70
C HIS A 23 -8.60 -12.28 -18.84
N ASN A 24 -7.42 -12.91 -18.68
CA ASN A 24 -6.27 -12.78 -19.58
C ASN A 24 -5.92 -11.32 -19.93
N THR A 25 -6.12 -10.41 -18.98
CA THR A 25 -5.91 -8.98 -19.19
C THR A 25 -5.71 -8.26 -17.87
N MET A 26 -4.72 -7.37 -17.83
CA MET A 26 -4.47 -6.47 -16.70
C MET A 26 -5.41 -5.25 -16.71
N LEU A 27 -6.14 -5.05 -17.80
CA LEU A 27 -7.06 -3.91 -17.98
C LEU A 27 -8.48 -4.21 -17.50
N HIS A 28 -8.72 -5.39 -16.92
CA HIS A 28 -10.03 -5.72 -16.38
C HIS A 28 -10.38 -4.77 -15.23
N GLN A 29 -11.61 -4.29 -15.19
CA GLN A 29 -12.07 -3.29 -14.20
C GLN A 29 -11.75 -3.69 -12.75
N LYS A 30 -11.86 -4.99 -12.42
CA LYS A 30 -11.50 -5.48 -11.09
C LYS A 30 -10.00 -5.42 -10.81
N VAL A 31 -9.15 -5.74 -11.80
CA VAL A 31 -7.69 -5.64 -11.67
C VAL A 31 -7.29 -4.18 -11.46
N LEU A 32 -7.89 -3.26 -12.22
CA LEU A 32 -7.68 -1.82 -12.05
C LEU A 32 -8.13 -1.32 -10.67
N HIS A 33 -9.30 -1.76 -10.20
CA HIS A 33 -9.79 -1.40 -8.87
C HIS A 33 -8.89 -1.92 -7.75
N LEU A 34 -8.39 -3.15 -7.87
CA LEU A 34 -7.44 -3.72 -6.92
C LEU A 34 -6.09 -2.96 -6.95
N SER A 35 -5.62 -2.54 -8.12
CA SER A 35 -4.43 -1.68 -8.26
C SER A 35 -4.60 -0.36 -7.52
N GLN A 36 -5.71 0.34 -7.75
CA GLN A 36 -6.00 1.62 -7.07
C GLN A 36 -6.04 1.47 -5.54
N ARG A 37 -6.57 0.36 -5.03
CA ARG A 37 -6.57 0.08 -3.60
C ARG A 37 -5.16 -0.16 -3.04
N LEU A 38 -4.29 -0.80 -3.82
CA LEU A 38 -2.88 -0.96 -3.45
C LEU A 38 -2.16 0.40 -3.44
N ASP A 39 -2.39 1.24 -4.45
CA ASP A 39 -1.80 2.58 -4.53
C ASP A 39 -2.18 3.45 -3.31
N MET A 40 -3.46 3.43 -2.91
CA MET A 40 -3.92 4.13 -1.71
C MET A 40 -3.22 3.65 -0.44
N LEU A 41 -3.01 2.34 -0.29
CA LEU A 41 -2.29 1.79 0.86
C LEU A 41 -0.84 2.25 0.87
N ILE A 42 -0.17 2.26 -0.28
CA ILE A 42 1.22 2.74 -0.39
C ILE A 42 1.32 4.20 0.01
N VAL A 43 0.46 5.07 -0.53
CA VAL A 43 0.45 6.50 -0.20
C VAL A 43 0.21 6.72 1.29
N ARG A 44 -0.75 6.00 1.88
CA ARG A 44 -1.04 6.10 3.31
C ARG A 44 0.18 5.74 4.17
N VAL A 45 0.85 4.64 3.83
CA VAL A 45 2.03 4.17 4.57
C VAL A 45 3.20 5.13 4.43
N GLN A 46 3.39 5.71 3.24
CA GLN A 46 4.39 6.74 3.01
C GLN A 46 4.10 8.00 3.84
N ALA A 47 2.84 8.45 3.87
CA ALA A 47 2.43 9.58 4.70
C ALA A 47 2.67 9.32 6.20
N GLU A 48 2.32 8.12 6.68
CA GLU A 48 2.58 7.69 8.07
C GLU A 48 4.09 7.66 8.38
N GLN A 49 4.93 7.17 7.46
CA GLN A 49 6.39 7.18 7.63
C GLN A 49 6.98 8.58 7.64
N LEU A 50 6.48 9.49 6.79
CA LEU A 50 6.90 10.89 6.76
C LEU A 50 6.51 11.61 8.05
N ALA A 51 5.30 11.38 8.55
CA ALA A 51 4.83 11.95 9.82
C ALA A 51 5.67 11.47 11.01
N SER A 52 5.98 10.17 11.08
CA SER A 52 6.84 9.61 12.13
C SER A 52 8.28 10.14 12.07
N ARG A 53 8.76 10.56 10.89
CA ARG A 53 10.08 11.18 10.73
C ARG A 53 10.08 12.64 11.14
N ALA A 54 9.04 13.40 10.78
CA ALA A 54 8.90 14.81 11.16
C ALA A 54 8.75 14.99 12.69
N GLY A 55 8.04 14.08 13.37
CA GLY A 55 7.92 14.11 14.83
C GLY A 55 9.21 13.81 15.59
N GLY A 56 10.23 13.22 14.95
CA GLY A 56 11.53 12.95 15.54
C GLY A 56 12.49 14.16 15.53
N GLU A 57 12.23 15.18 14.71
CA GLU A 57 13.08 16.38 14.60
C GLU A 57 12.69 17.47 15.62
N GLU A 58 11.45 17.52 16.09
CA GLU A 58 11.00 18.47 17.12
C GLU A 58 11.50 18.14 18.53
N GLU A 59 11.77 16.86 18.85
CA GLU A 59 12.29 16.46 20.17
C GLU A 59 13.82 16.66 20.28
N ALA A 60 14.55 16.66 19.17
CA ALA A 60 16.01 16.83 19.13
C ALA A 60 16.48 18.29 19.27
N THR A 61 15.59 19.28 19.12
CA THR A 61 15.92 20.72 19.23
C THR A 61 15.56 21.34 20.59
N ARG A 62 15.10 20.52 21.55
CA ARG A 62 14.66 20.96 22.88
C ARG A 62 15.44 20.34 24.07
N GLY A 63 16.55 19.66 23.80
CA GLY A 63 17.46 19.09 24.82
C GLY A 63 18.68 19.96 25.07
#